data_AF-A0A7X9SD62-F1
#
_entry.id   AF-A0A7X9SD62-F1
#
_cell.length_a   1.000
_cell.length_b   1.000
_cell.length_c   1.000
_cell.angle_alpha   90.00
_cell.angle_beta   90.00
_cell.angle_gamma   90.00
#
_symmetry.space_group_name_H-M   'P 1'
#
loop_
_entity.id
_entity.type
_entity.pdbx_description
1 polymer ?
#
loop_
_entity_poly.entity_id
_entity_poly.type
_entity_poly.pdbx_seq_one_letter_code
_entity_poly.pdbx_strand_id
1 'polypeptide(L)'
;MMKSRKEKTTRKRGLTSEEYIDILNESKPDKNEWKELLKIAMETRKFEIELYWKRANYFWLFVAAFFVAYYQTIPSENKQTEVENILFIVGGYFFSIGWYLANRGSKYWQENWEKHIAVLSRHLKMPIFELLKSNENKIWELSKSYPYSVSRINQGLNLVVIFIWLVLFIYRIYSFGFYPFITTPVAVVILFVVTRYALHFARSFVVREPTDHSKDFFLNDKVQIHKRE
;
A
#
# COMPACT_ATOMS: atom_id res chain seq x y z
N MET A 1 -46.26 19.35 3.80
CA MET A 1 -45.48 18.27 4.44
C MET A 1 -44.84 17.41 3.33
N MET A 2 -43.74 17.89 2.74
CA MET A 2 -42.99 17.16 1.70
C MET A 2 -42.09 16.14 2.38
N LYS A 3 -42.41 14.85 2.25
CA LYS A 3 -41.48 13.77 2.61
C LYS A 3 -40.31 13.83 1.62
N SER A 4 -39.22 14.46 2.06
CA SER A 4 -37.88 14.24 1.51
C SER A 4 -37.63 12.73 1.47
N ARG A 5 -37.67 12.17 0.26
CA ARG A 5 -37.22 10.80 -0.01
C ARG A 5 -35.71 10.86 0.12
N LYS A 6 -35.18 10.55 1.31
CA LYS A 6 -33.77 10.21 1.48
C LYS A 6 -33.48 9.09 0.48
N GLU A 7 -32.81 9.41 -0.62
CA GLU A 7 -32.13 8.41 -1.44
C GLU A 7 -31.20 7.65 -0.49
N LYS A 8 -31.56 6.40 -0.19
CA LYS A 8 -30.64 5.46 0.42
C LYS A 8 -29.51 5.29 -0.58
N THR A 9 -28.38 5.95 -0.33
CA THR A 9 -27.12 5.77 -1.06
C THR A 9 -26.72 4.31 -0.95
N THR A 10 -27.22 3.51 -1.88
CA THR A 10 -26.99 2.07 -1.92
C THR A 10 -25.64 1.91 -2.60
N ARG A 11 -24.64 1.44 -1.85
CA ARG A 11 -23.27 1.20 -2.36
C ARG A 11 -23.35 0.46 -3.69
N LYS A 12 -22.82 1.06 -4.77
CA LYS A 12 -22.81 0.44 -6.12
C LYS A 12 -22.11 -0.93 -6.00
N ARG A 13 -22.78 -1.99 -6.47
CA ARG A 13 -22.16 -3.32 -6.56
C ARG A 13 -21.02 -3.24 -7.58
N GLY A 14 -19.90 -3.90 -7.31
CA GLY A 14 -18.84 -4.01 -8.32
C GLY A 14 -19.31 -4.80 -9.54
N LEU A 15 -18.65 -4.59 -10.68
CA LEU A 15 -18.85 -5.31 -11.94
C LEU A 15 -18.38 -6.75 -11.83
N THR A 16 -19.13 -7.68 -12.40
CA THR A 16 -18.63 -9.03 -12.69
C THR A 16 -17.64 -8.98 -13.86
N SER A 17 -16.94 -10.11 -14.10
CA SER A 17 -16.01 -10.17 -15.25
C SER A 17 -16.77 -10.12 -16.58
N GLU A 18 -17.99 -10.66 -16.61
CA GLU A 18 -18.88 -10.63 -17.77
C GLU A 18 -19.36 -9.19 -18.04
N GLU A 19 -19.87 -8.49 -17.02
CA GLU A 19 -20.34 -7.10 -17.16
C GLU A 19 -19.22 -6.14 -17.61
N TYR A 20 -18.00 -6.36 -17.12
CA TYR A 20 -16.83 -5.61 -17.59
C TYR A 20 -16.55 -5.83 -19.08
N ILE A 21 -16.64 -7.08 -19.54
CA ILE A 21 -16.46 -7.41 -20.96
C ILE A 21 -17.61 -6.84 -21.80
N ASP A 22 -18.84 -6.87 -21.30
CA ASP A 22 -20.01 -6.31 -21.98
C ASP A 22 -19.84 -4.79 -22.20
N ILE A 23 -19.36 -4.05 -21.19
CA ILE A 23 -19.04 -2.62 -21.31
C ILE A 23 -18.00 -2.38 -22.40
N LEU A 24 -16.93 -3.17 -22.43
CA LEU A 24 -15.89 -3.05 -23.46
C LEU A 24 -16.38 -3.47 -24.85
N ASN A 25 -17.36 -4.38 -24.93
CA ASN A 25 -17.97 -4.80 -26.20
C ASN A 25 -18.88 -3.73 -26.82
N GLU A 26 -19.32 -2.72 -26.07
CA GLU A 26 -20.17 -1.64 -26.61
C GLU A 26 -19.50 -0.90 -27.78
N SER A 27 -18.17 -0.75 -27.74
CA SER A 27 -17.39 -0.17 -28.84
C SER A 27 -17.17 -1.12 -30.02
N LYS A 28 -17.64 -2.38 -29.92
CA LYS A 28 -17.46 -3.45 -30.91
C LYS A 28 -16.00 -3.64 -31.36
N PRO A 29 -15.06 -3.82 -30.41
CA PRO A 29 -13.65 -3.91 -30.73
C PRO A 29 -13.32 -5.17 -31.56
N ASP A 30 -12.43 -5.03 -32.52
CA ASP A 30 -11.89 -6.14 -33.28
C ASP A 30 -10.85 -6.95 -32.47
N LYS A 31 -10.39 -8.07 -33.04
CA LYS A 31 -9.42 -8.95 -32.37
C LYS A 31 -8.07 -8.27 -32.08
N ASN A 32 -7.64 -7.33 -32.91
CA ASN A 32 -6.39 -6.60 -32.70
C ASN A 32 -6.56 -5.55 -31.60
N GLU A 33 -7.70 -4.86 -31.55
CA GLU A 33 -8.03 -3.92 -30.48
C GLU A 33 -8.09 -4.60 -29.11
N TRP A 34 -8.68 -5.80 -29.02
CA TRP A 34 -8.63 -6.60 -27.79
C TRP A 34 -7.21 -6.95 -27.35
N LYS A 35 -6.35 -7.33 -28.30
CA LYS A 35 -4.95 -7.63 -28.00
C LYS A 35 -4.21 -6.37 -27.54
N GLU A 36 -4.52 -5.22 -28.11
CA GLU A 36 -3.93 -3.94 -27.71
C GLU A 36 -4.38 -3.55 -26.31
N LEU A 37 -5.65 -3.73 -25.93
CA LEU A 37 -6.13 -3.53 -24.55
C LEU A 37 -5.37 -4.42 -23.55
N LEU A 38 -5.18 -5.70 -23.89
CA LEU A 38 -4.39 -6.62 -23.06
C LEU A 38 -2.93 -6.15 -22.93
N LYS A 39 -2.34 -5.71 -24.04
CA LYS A 39 -0.97 -5.18 -24.07
C LYS A 39 -0.83 -3.93 -23.22
N ILE A 40 -1.75 -2.97 -23.33
CA ILE A 40 -1.79 -1.76 -22.48
C ILE A 40 -1.85 -2.14 -21.01
N ALA A 41 -2.72 -3.09 -20.63
CA ALA A 41 -2.82 -3.55 -19.25
C ALA A 41 -1.51 -4.20 -18.76
N MET A 42 -0.87 -5.03 -19.60
CA MET A 42 0.43 -5.65 -19.30
C MET A 42 1.56 -4.64 -19.16
N GLU A 43 1.66 -3.68 -20.07
CA GLU A 43 2.66 -2.61 -20.04
C GLU A 43 2.47 -1.70 -18.82
N THR A 44 1.22 -1.37 -18.48
CA THR A 44 0.92 -0.57 -17.30
C THR A 44 1.26 -1.31 -16.01
N ARG A 45 0.97 -2.62 -15.91
CA ARG A 45 1.42 -3.44 -14.78
C ARG A 45 2.94 -3.43 -14.64
N LYS A 46 3.67 -3.61 -15.75
CA LYS A 46 5.14 -3.57 -15.76
C LYS A 46 5.65 -2.21 -15.27
N PHE A 47 5.06 -1.13 -15.78
CA PHE A 47 5.39 0.24 -15.36
C PHE A 47 5.15 0.45 -13.86
N GLU A 48 4.04 -0.04 -13.30
CA GLU A 48 3.77 0.02 -11.86
C GLU A 48 4.79 -0.77 -11.02
N ILE A 49 5.30 -1.89 -11.52
CA ILE A 49 6.38 -2.65 -10.87
C ILE A 49 7.68 -1.83 -10.88
N GLU A 50 8.02 -1.19 -12.01
CA GLU A 50 9.21 -0.33 -12.09
C GLU A 50 9.11 0.88 -11.16
N LEU A 51 7.95 1.54 -11.13
CA LEU A 51 7.69 2.65 -10.22
C LEU A 51 7.74 2.22 -8.75
N TYR A 52 7.25 1.02 -8.43
CA TYR A 52 7.38 0.45 -7.08
C TYR A 52 8.85 0.39 -6.65
N TRP A 53 9.74 -0.13 -7.50
CA TRP A 53 11.17 -0.19 -7.20
C TRP A 53 11.80 1.20 -7.09
N LYS A 54 11.46 2.13 -8.00
CA LYS A 54 11.97 3.52 -7.94
C LYS A 54 11.58 4.22 -6.63
N ARG A 55 10.32 4.10 -6.20
CA ARG A 55 9.85 4.64 -4.92
C ARG A 55 10.54 3.97 -3.74
N ALA A 56 10.66 2.64 -3.77
CA ALA A 56 11.33 1.89 -2.70
C ALA A 56 12.79 2.34 -2.51
N ASN A 57 13.53 2.56 -3.60
CA ASN A 57 14.91 3.05 -3.54
C ASN A 57 15.01 4.44 -2.91
N TYR A 58 14.12 5.36 -3.31
CA TYR A 58 14.03 6.69 -2.70
C TYR A 58 13.80 6.57 -1.19
N PHE A 59 12.79 5.82 -0.75
CA PHE A 59 12.48 5.72 0.68
C PHE A 59 13.60 5.06 1.47
N TRP A 60 14.22 4.00 0.93
CA TRP A 60 15.36 3.34 1.57
C TRP A 60 16.53 4.31 1.78
N LEU A 61 16.84 5.13 0.77
CA LEU A 61 17.92 6.12 0.85
C LEU A 61 17.66 7.15 1.96
N PHE A 62 16.45 7.70 2.04
CA PHE A 62 16.11 8.68 3.08
C PHE A 62 16.10 8.05 4.47
N VAL A 63 15.54 6.85 4.63
CA VAL A 63 15.56 6.13 5.92
C VAL A 63 17.00 5.87 6.37
N ALA A 64 17.89 5.44 5.48
CA ALA A 64 19.30 5.25 5.78
C ALA A 64 19.97 6.57 6.20
N ALA A 65 19.70 7.67 5.48
CA ALA A 65 20.21 8.99 5.83
C ALA A 65 19.74 9.45 7.22
N PHE A 66 18.48 9.22 7.58
CA PHE A 66 17.97 9.51 8.92
C PHE A 66 18.69 8.71 10.00
N PHE A 67 18.99 7.42 9.76
CA PHE A 67 19.77 6.63 10.72
C PHE A 67 21.19 7.20 10.88
N VAL A 68 21.88 7.53 9.78
CA VAL A 68 23.22 8.13 9.84
C VAL A 68 23.19 9.44 10.61
N ALA A 69 22.25 10.33 10.31
CA ALA A 69 22.08 11.60 11.01
C ALA A 69 21.79 11.39 12.51
N TYR A 70 20.88 10.47 12.83
CA TYR A 70 20.61 10.07 14.23
C TYR A 70 21.89 9.61 14.94
N TYR A 71 22.69 8.71 14.34
CA TYR A 71 23.91 8.21 14.98
C TYR A 71 24.98 9.29 15.19
N GLN A 72 25.11 10.25 14.26
CA GLN A 72 26.05 11.37 14.40
C GLN A 72 25.70 12.30 15.56
N THR A 73 24.43 12.36 15.97
CA THR A 73 23.98 13.19 17.09
C THR A 73 24.18 12.53 18.47
N ILE A 74 24.50 11.23 18.55
CA ILE A 74 24.70 10.52 19.84
C ILE A 74 25.89 11.05 20.66
N PRO A 75 27.08 11.31 20.09
CA PRO A 75 28.27 11.67 20.87
C PRO A 75 28.28 13.10 21.42
N SER A 76 27.29 13.94 21.11
CA SER A 76 27.29 15.36 21.45
C SER A 76 26.45 15.65 22.70
N GLU A 77 27.01 16.41 23.64
CA GLU A 77 26.33 16.81 24.89
C GLU A 77 25.65 18.19 24.82
N ASN A 78 25.64 18.83 23.64
CA ASN A 78 25.03 20.16 23.51
C ASN A 78 23.50 20.06 23.30
N LYS A 79 22.74 21.03 23.82
CA LYS A 79 21.26 21.06 23.73
C LYS A 79 20.72 21.13 22.29
N GLN A 80 21.49 21.70 21.36
CA GLN A 80 21.06 21.82 19.96
C GLN A 80 21.01 20.45 19.29
N THR A 81 22.06 19.64 19.48
CA THR A 81 22.17 18.28 18.97
C THR A 81 21.06 17.38 19.53
N GLU A 82 20.55 17.66 20.73
CA GLU A 82 19.42 16.94 21.31
C GLU A 82 18.10 17.16 20.56
N VAL A 83 17.85 18.40 20.12
CA VAL A 83 16.68 18.74 19.30
C VAL A 83 16.81 18.10 17.92
N GLU A 84 18.00 18.20 17.31
CA GLU A 84 18.31 17.55 16.04
C GLU A 84 18.10 16.03 16.10
N ASN A 85 18.54 15.38 17.18
CA ASN A 85 18.33 13.95 17.41
C ASN A 85 16.84 13.56 17.39
N ILE A 86 15.98 14.31 18.11
CA ILE A 86 14.53 14.08 18.12
C ILE A 86 13.94 14.31 16.72
N LEU A 87 14.36 15.37 16.02
CA LEU A 87 13.89 15.67 14.67
C LEU A 87 14.24 14.55 13.68
N PHE A 88 15.44 13.96 13.77
CA PHE A 88 15.82 12.83 12.93
C PHE A 88 15.04 11.56 13.25
N ILE A 89 14.75 11.28 14.53
CA ILE A 89 13.89 10.15 14.92
C ILE A 89 12.48 10.32 14.35
N VAL A 90 11.87 11.49 14.55
CA VAL A 90 10.51 11.79 14.08
C VAL A 90 10.45 11.81 12.56
N GLY A 91 11.45 12.39 11.89
CA GLY A 91 11.59 12.39 10.44
C GLY A 91 11.69 10.97 9.87
N GLY A 92 12.58 10.15 10.43
CA GLY A 92 12.75 8.75 10.07
C GLY A 92 11.47 7.92 10.28
N TYR A 93 10.75 8.15 11.38
CA TYR A 93 9.46 7.54 11.66
C TYR A 93 8.41 7.85 10.57
N PHE A 94 8.20 9.13 10.25
CA PHE A 94 7.21 9.53 9.24
C PHE A 94 7.60 9.10 7.83
N PHE A 95 8.89 9.14 7.46
CA PHE A 95 9.37 8.61 6.19
C PHE A 95 9.12 7.09 6.07
N SER A 96 9.32 6.34 7.15
CA SER A 96 9.07 4.90 7.18
C SER A 96 7.57 4.57 7.07
N ILE A 97 6.69 5.36 7.69
CA ILE A 97 5.24 5.27 7.49
C ILE A 97 4.88 5.58 6.04
N GLY A 98 5.39 6.67 5.48
CA GLY A 98 5.18 7.03 4.08
C GLY A 98 5.59 5.90 3.14
N TRP A 99 6.74 5.28 3.41
CA TRP A 99 7.22 4.13 2.66
C TRP A 99 6.26 2.94 2.74
N TYR A 100 5.80 2.59 3.94
CA TYR A 100 4.81 1.53 4.15
C TYR A 100 3.52 1.77 3.37
N LEU A 101 2.99 2.99 3.42
CA LEU A 101 1.76 3.36 2.70
C LEU A 101 1.96 3.34 1.19
N ALA A 102 3.08 3.87 0.69
CA ALA A 102 3.41 3.84 -0.73
C ALA A 102 3.54 2.40 -1.27
N ASN A 103 4.14 1.50 -0.49
CA ASN A 103 4.22 0.07 -0.83
C ASN A 103 2.84 -0.59 -0.86
N ARG A 104 1.95 -0.27 0.08
CA ARG A 104 0.57 -0.76 0.07
C ARG A 104 -0.24 -0.23 -1.11
N GLY A 105 -0.10 1.06 -1.42
CA GLY A 105 -0.74 1.68 -2.58
C GLY A 105 -0.27 1.08 -3.90
N SER A 106 1.05 0.86 -4.03
CA SER A 106 1.63 0.21 -5.21
C SER A 106 1.08 -1.21 -5.39
N LYS A 107 0.97 -1.98 -4.30
CA LYS A 107 0.37 -3.32 -4.33
C LYS A 107 -1.09 -3.29 -4.80
N TYR A 108 -1.89 -2.36 -4.29
CA TYR A 108 -3.28 -2.21 -4.71
C TYR A 108 -3.41 -2.00 -6.23
N TRP A 109 -2.61 -1.09 -6.78
CA TRP A 109 -2.64 -0.80 -8.22
C TRP A 109 -2.10 -1.95 -9.07
N GLN A 110 -1.09 -2.68 -8.60
CA GLN A 110 -0.62 -3.90 -9.27
C GLN A 110 -1.71 -4.97 -9.30
N GLU A 111 -2.38 -5.25 -8.17
CA GLU A 111 -3.49 -6.21 -8.09
C GLU A 111 -4.67 -5.79 -8.99
N ASN A 112 -4.93 -4.48 -9.10
CA ASN A 112 -5.94 -3.93 -10.01
C ASN A 112 -5.61 -4.28 -11.47
N TRP A 113 -4.39 -3.99 -11.93
CA TRP A 113 -3.98 -4.30 -13.31
C TRP A 113 -3.85 -5.80 -13.57
N GLU A 114 -3.45 -6.59 -12.58
CA GLU A 114 -3.48 -8.05 -12.65
C GLU A 114 -4.91 -8.57 -12.90
N LYS A 115 -5.92 -7.95 -12.29
CA LYS A 115 -7.32 -8.30 -12.52
C LYS A 115 -7.78 -7.95 -13.94
N HIS A 116 -7.42 -6.78 -14.46
CA HIS A 116 -7.71 -6.42 -15.86
C HIS A 116 -7.06 -7.42 -16.83
N ILE A 117 -5.77 -7.73 -16.63
CA ILE A 117 -5.02 -8.69 -17.45
C ILE A 117 -5.71 -10.05 -17.42
N ALA A 118 -6.08 -10.55 -16.24
CA ALA A 118 -6.75 -11.84 -16.06
C ALA A 118 -8.06 -11.93 -16.87
N VAL A 119 -8.94 -10.93 -16.74
CA VAL A 119 -10.24 -10.91 -17.44
C VAL A 119 -10.05 -10.81 -18.96
N LEU A 120 -9.19 -9.91 -19.44
CA LEU A 120 -8.90 -9.73 -20.88
C LEU A 120 -8.24 -10.98 -21.49
N SER A 121 -7.27 -11.56 -20.78
CA SER A 121 -6.55 -12.77 -21.16
C SER A 121 -7.49 -13.96 -21.30
N ARG A 122 -8.45 -14.12 -20.38
CA ARG A 122 -9.48 -15.17 -20.44
C ARG A 122 -10.44 -14.95 -21.61
N HIS A 123 -10.88 -13.72 -21.84
CA HIS A 123 -11.75 -13.38 -22.97
C HIS A 123 -11.08 -13.74 -24.32
N LEU A 124 -9.80 -13.45 -24.46
CA LEU A 124 -8.99 -13.80 -25.63
C LEU A 124 -8.57 -15.27 -25.71
N LYS A 125 -8.99 -16.11 -24.75
CA LYS A 125 -8.61 -17.54 -24.63
C LYS A 125 -7.09 -17.76 -24.52
N MET A 126 -6.39 -16.87 -23.82
CA MET A 126 -4.92 -16.92 -23.60
C MET A 126 -4.56 -16.80 -22.10
N PRO A 127 -4.97 -17.72 -21.21
CA PRO A 127 -4.95 -17.56 -19.74
C PRO A 127 -3.55 -17.64 -19.08
N ILE A 128 -2.48 -17.18 -19.75
CA ILE A 128 -1.08 -17.33 -19.30
C ILE A 128 -0.84 -16.74 -17.90
N PHE A 129 -1.54 -15.67 -17.53
CA PHE A 129 -1.36 -15.01 -16.24
C PHE A 129 -2.10 -15.68 -15.08
N GLU A 130 -3.05 -16.58 -15.36
CA GLU A 130 -3.80 -17.32 -14.35
C GLU A 130 -3.21 -18.71 -14.10
N LEU A 131 -2.44 -19.22 -15.07
CA LEU A 131 -1.78 -20.52 -14.98
C LEU A 131 -0.48 -20.41 -14.18
N LEU A 132 -0.58 -20.70 -12.88
CA LEU A 132 0.57 -20.72 -11.97
C LEU A 132 1.15 -22.13 -11.86
N LYS A 133 2.49 -22.22 -11.83
CA LYS A 133 3.19 -23.46 -11.49
C LYS A 133 2.87 -23.85 -10.04
N SER A 134 2.37 -25.06 -9.83
CA SER A 134 2.21 -25.63 -8.49
C SER A 134 3.58 -25.77 -7.80
N ASN A 135 3.64 -25.45 -6.51
CA ASN A 135 4.84 -25.64 -5.71
C ASN A 135 4.64 -26.77 -4.70
N GLU A 136 5.45 -27.81 -4.81
CA GLU A 136 5.47 -28.95 -3.88
C GLU A 136 6.63 -28.86 -2.87
N ASN A 137 7.55 -27.91 -3.06
CA ASN A 137 8.70 -27.75 -2.18
C ASN A 137 8.26 -27.25 -0.80
N LYS A 138 8.86 -27.82 0.25
CA LYS A 138 8.60 -27.43 1.64
C LYS A 138 9.36 -26.16 2.03
N ILE A 139 8.85 -25.43 3.02
CA ILE A 139 9.40 -24.14 3.45
C ILE A 139 10.83 -24.23 4.00
N TRP A 140 11.23 -25.40 4.54
CA TRP A 140 12.57 -25.64 5.07
C TRP A 140 13.60 -26.08 4.02
N GLU A 141 13.20 -26.29 2.78
CA GLU A 141 14.11 -26.66 1.69
C GLU A 141 14.81 -25.39 1.13
N LEU A 142 15.82 -24.91 1.86
CA LEU A 142 16.45 -23.60 1.66
C LEU A 142 17.00 -23.32 0.25
N SER A 143 17.41 -24.35 -0.49
CA SER A 143 17.95 -24.20 -1.85
C SER A 143 16.88 -24.24 -2.95
N LYS A 144 15.63 -24.58 -2.61
CA LYS A 144 14.52 -24.69 -3.58
C LYS A 144 13.62 -23.44 -3.56
N SER A 145 12.86 -23.26 -4.64
CA SER A 145 11.92 -22.14 -4.74
C SER A 145 10.70 -22.33 -3.85
N TYR A 146 10.19 -21.21 -3.31
CA TYR A 146 8.98 -21.16 -2.48
C TYR A 146 8.18 -19.88 -2.80
N PRO A 147 6.83 -19.92 -2.84
CA PRO A 147 5.99 -18.83 -3.34
C PRO A 147 5.79 -17.70 -2.30
N TYR A 148 6.88 -17.06 -1.88
CA TYR A 148 6.79 -15.91 -0.99
C TYR A 148 6.25 -14.67 -1.71
N SER A 149 5.40 -13.91 -1.01
CA SER A 149 4.93 -12.62 -1.51
C SER A 149 5.97 -11.54 -1.24
N VAL A 150 6.71 -11.15 -2.28
CA VAL A 150 7.74 -10.09 -2.23
C VAL A 150 7.19 -8.79 -1.60
N SER A 151 5.96 -8.40 -1.98
CA SER A 151 5.32 -7.21 -1.42
C SER A 151 5.01 -7.32 0.07
N ARG A 152 4.60 -8.51 0.57
CA ARG A 152 4.37 -8.70 2.02
C ARG A 152 5.67 -8.66 2.81
N ILE A 153 6.75 -9.23 2.27
CA ILE A 153 8.08 -9.14 2.88
C ILE A 153 8.47 -7.67 3.04
N ASN A 154 8.38 -6.88 1.96
CA ASN A 154 8.76 -5.47 2.03
C ASN A 154 7.87 -4.65 2.99
N GLN A 155 6.56 -4.92 3.01
CA GLN A 155 5.66 -4.31 3.98
C GLN A 155 6.04 -4.68 5.43
N GLY A 156 6.45 -5.92 5.68
CA GLY A 156 6.93 -6.38 6.97
C GLY A 156 8.22 -5.69 7.40
N LEU A 157 9.20 -5.58 6.50
CA LEU A 157 10.45 -4.84 6.76
C LEU A 157 10.18 -3.38 7.12
N ASN A 158 9.28 -2.71 6.41
CA ASN A 158 8.90 -1.33 6.75
C ASN A 158 8.30 -1.23 8.16
N LEU A 159 7.46 -2.20 8.58
CA LEU A 159 6.90 -2.22 9.93
C LEU A 159 7.98 -2.39 10.99
N VAL A 160 9.00 -3.21 10.73
CA VAL A 160 10.18 -3.36 11.61
C VAL A 160 10.91 -2.04 11.75
N VAL A 161 11.17 -1.32 10.65
CA VAL A 161 11.84 -0.01 10.69
C VAL A 161 11.01 1.02 11.47
N ILE A 162 9.69 1.08 11.25
CA ILE A 162 8.78 1.94 12.02
C ILE A 162 8.88 1.63 13.51
N PHE A 163 8.91 0.34 13.87
CA PHE A 163 9.04 -0.10 15.26
C PHE A 163 10.38 0.32 15.88
N ILE A 164 11.49 0.20 15.15
CA ILE A 164 12.80 0.69 15.60
C ILE A 164 12.74 2.19 15.93
N TRP A 165 12.16 3.01 15.05
CA TRP A 165 12.01 4.44 15.31
C TRP A 165 11.15 4.74 16.54
N LEU A 166 10.08 3.97 16.78
CA LEU A 166 9.25 4.11 17.99
C LEU A 166 10.04 3.79 19.26
N VAL A 167 10.84 2.72 19.25
CA VAL A 167 11.70 2.36 20.39
C VAL A 167 12.72 3.47 20.65
N LEU A 168 13.37 4.00 19.61
CA LEU A 168 14.31 5.11 19.74
C LEU A 168 13.64 6.39 20.27
N PHE A 169 12.42 6.68 19.82
CA PHE A 169 11.64 7.82 20.31
C PHE A 169 11.31 7.70 21.79
N ILE A 170 10.83 6.53 22.24
CA ILE A 170 10.53 6.26 23.65
C ILE A 170 11.79 6.36 24.50
N TYR A 171 12.90 5.76 24.04
CA TYR A 171 14.19 5.84 24.71
C TYR A 171 14.64 7.30 24.87
N ARG A 172 14.58 8.10 23.80
CA ARG A 172 15.01 9.50 23.83
C ARG A 172 14.15 10.35 24.77
N ILE A 173 12.84 10.11 24.79
CA ILE A 173 11.92 10.78 25.72
C ILE A 173 12.27 10.43 27.17
N TYR A 174 12.54 9.16 27.46
CA TYR A 174 12.90 8.71 28.81
C TYR A 174 14.21 9.35 29.30
N SER A 175 15.22 9.46 28.44
CA SER A 175 16.52 10.05 28.80
C SER A 175 16.48 11.56 29.07
N PHE A 176 15.45 12.29 28.64
CA PHE A 176 15.39 13.77 28.72
C PHE A 176 14.95 14.33 30.08
N GLY A 177 14.62 13.49 31.08
CA GLY A 177 14.55 13.88 32.50
C GLY A 177 13.47 14.90 32.94
N PHE A 178 12.63 15.45 32.06
CA PHE A 178 11.61 16.44 32.42
C PHE A 178 10.26 15.79 32.74
N TYR A 179 9.83 15.83 34.01
CA TYR A 179 8.50 15.39 34.50
C TYR A 179 7.89 14.24 33.67
N PRO A 180 8.45 13.02 33.77
CA PRO A 180 8.12 11.91 32.87
C PRO A 180 6.63 11.54 32.85
N PHE A 181 5.86 11.97 33.86
CA PHE A 181 4.43 11.75 33.95
C PHE A 181 3.57 12.65 33.06
N ILE A 182 4.04 13.83 32.63
CA ILE A 182 3.21 14.79 31.85
C ILE A 182 3.76 15.01 30.44
N THR A 183 5.08 15.16 30.27
CA THR A 183 5.67 15.47 28.95
C THR A 183 5.62 14.26 28.00
N THR A 184 5.84 13.06 28.53
CA THR A 184 5.90 11.82 27.74
C THR A 184 4.54 11.42 27.18
N PRO A 185 3.43 11.45 27.95
CA PRO A 185 2.11 11.13 27.39
C PRO A 185 1.67 12.20 26.38
N VAL A 186 1.97 13.47 26.62
CA VAL A 186 1.64 14.56 25.69
C VAL A 186 2.38 14.38 24.35
N ALA A 187 3.69 14.11 24.36
CA ALA A 187 4.45 13.88 23.14
C ALA A 187 3.95 12.65 22.35
N VAL A 188 3.61 11.55 23.05
CA VAL A 188 3.02 10.35 22.44
C VAL A 188 1.64 10.63 21.85
N VAL A 189 0.79 11.39 22.54
CA VAL A 189 -0.53 11.78 22.04
C VAL A 189 -0.40 12.66 20.80
N ILE A 190 0.51 13.64 20.81
CA ILE A 190 0.78 14.49 19.64
C ILE A 190 1.24 13.63 18.47
N LEU A 191 2.23 12.74 18.67
CA LEU A 191 2.71 11.84 17.63
C LEU A 191 1.57 10.99 17.06
N PHE A 192 0.74 10.40 17.94
CA PHE A 192 -0.42 9.61 17.54
C PHE A 192 -1.44 10.42 16.72
N VAL A 193 -1.80 11.64 17.17
CA VAL A 193 -2.74 12.52 16.45
C VAL A 193 -2.19 12.89 15.06
N VAL A 194 -0.91 13.27 14.98
CA VAL A 194 -0.25 13.60 13.71
C VAL A 194 -0.19 12.37 12.80
N THR A 195 0.15 11.19 13.32
CA THR A 195 0.12 9.94 12.54
C THR A 195 -1.28 9.63 12.04
N ARG A 196 -2.32 9.77 12.87
CA ARG A 196 -3.71 9.56 12.47
C ARG A 196 -4.13 10.54 11.38
N TYR A 197 -3.74 11.80 11.49
CA TYR A 197 -3.96 12.80 10.46
C TYR A 197 -3.23 12.44 9.16
N ALA A 198 -1.95 12.07 9.22
CA ALA A 198 -1.17 11.65 8.06
C ALA A 198 -1.80 10.44 7.34
N LEU A 199 -2.25 9.44 8.10
CA LEU A 199 -2.98 8.28 7.57
C LEU A 199 -4.30 8.67 6.92
N HIS A 200 -5.04 9.62 7.50
CA HIS A 200 -6.28 10.12 6.93
C HIS A 200 -6.04 10.91 5.64
N PHE A 201 -5.05 11.79 5.64
CA PHE A 201 -4.62 12.57 4.48
C PHE A 201 -4.21 11.67 3.32
N ALA A 202 -3.45 10.61 3.60
CA ALA A 202 -2.97 9.64 2.61
C ALA A 202 -4.06 8.70 2.05
N ARG A 203 -5.32 8.79 2.51
CA ARG A 203 -6.41 7.97 1.94
C ARG A 203 -6.64 8.36 0.49
N SER A 204 -6.48 7.37 -0.40
CA SER A 204 -6.81 7.50 -1.83
C SER A 204 -8.29 7.85 -2.04
N PHE A 205 -8.58 8.50 -3.16
CA PHE A 205 -9.94 8.77 -3.64
C PHE A 205 -10.79 7.50 -3.73
N VAL A 206 -10.19 6.36 -4.08
CA VAL A 206 -10.85 5.03 -4.14
C VAL A 206 -11.53 4.65 -2.82
N VAL A 207 -10.96 5.06 -1.68
CA VAL A 207 -11.52 4.79 -0.35
C VAL A 207 -12.70 5.73 -0.02
N ARG A 208 -12.75 6.89 -0.68
CA ARG A 208 -13.74 7.96 -0.44
C ARG A 208 -14.98 7.84 -1.34
N GLU A 209 -14.98 6.96 -2.33
CA GLU A 209 -16.00 6.86 -3.39
C GLU A 209 -17.13 5.81 -3.26
N PRO A 210 -17.48 5.17 -2.11
CA PRO A 210 -18.67 4.30 -2.10
C PRO A 210 -20.01 5.02 -2.39
N THR A 211 -19.98 6.34 -2.62
CA THR A 211 -21.11 7.23 -2.98
C THR A 211 -20.90 8.00 -4.30
N ASP A 212 -19.76 7.87 -4.97
CA ASP A 212 -19.52 8.53 -6.27
C ASP A 212 -19.85 7.53 -7.40
N HIS A 213 -20.85 7.85 -8.21
CA HIS A 213 -21.36 6.97 -9.26
C HIS A 213 -20.58 7.07 -10.59
N SER A 214 -19.55 7.93 -10.66
CA SER A 214 -18.78 8.19 -11.89
C SER A 214 -17.85 7.05 -12.30
N LYS A 215 -17.52 6.12 -11.40
CA LYS A 215 -16.60 5.00 -11.68
C LYS A 215 -17.20 3.65 -11.31
N ASP A 216 -16.82 2.64 -12.08
CA ASP A 216 -17.12 1.25 -11.80
C ASP A 216 -15.90 0.52 -11.23
N PHE A 217 -16.15 -0.45 -10.33
CA PHE A 217 -15.11 -1.23 -9.66
C PHE A 217 -15.33 -2.71 -9.92
N PHE A 218 -14.27 -3.50 -10.10
CA PHE A 218 -14.40 -4.96 -10.19
C PHE A 218 -14.88 -5.57 -8.87
N LEU A 219 -15.70 -6.62 -8.96
CA LEU A 219 -15.88 -7.55 -7.86
C LEU A 219 -14.58 -8.31 -7.60
N ASN A 220 -14.20 -8.39 -6.33
CA ASN A 220 -13.09 -9.23 -5.92
C ASN A 220 -13.54 -10.69 -5.97
N ASP A 221 -12.91 -11.52 -6.79
CA ASP A 221 -13.29 -12.94 -7.00
C ASP A 221 -13.31 -13.76 -5.71
N LYS A 222 -12.62 -13.31 -4.65
CA LYS A 222 -12.67 -13.93 -3.32
C LYS A 222 -14.07 -14.02 -2.73
N VAL A 223 -15.01 -13.17 -3.18
CA VAL A 223 -16.41 -13.21 -2.77
C VAL A 223 -17.19 -14.35 -3.45
N GLN A 224 -16.74 -14.85 -4.60
CA GLN A 224 -17.42 -15.95 -5.29
C GLN A 224 -17.16 -17.32 -4.66
N ILE A 225 -16.00 -17.52 -4.02
CA ILE A 225 -15.63 -18.83 -3.45
C ILE A 225 -16.45 -19.11 -2.19
N HIS A 226 -16.80 -18.09 -1.39
CA HIS A 226 -17.61 -18.26 -0.17
C HIS A 226 -19.14 -18.31 -0.39
N LYS A 227 -19.60 -18.33 -1.65
CA LYS A 227 -21.01 -18.50 -2.00
C LYS A 227 -21.31 -19.84 -2.67
N ARG A 228 -20.29 -20.69 -2.85
CA ARG A 228 -20.43 -22.06 -3.35
C ARG A 228 -19.95 -23.05 -2.29
N GLU A 229 -20.49 -22.95 -1.08
CA GLU A 229 -20.54 -24.02 -0.08
C GLU A 229 -21.93 -23.99 0.56
#